data_AF-A0A1W9TND5-F1
#
_entry.id   AF-A0A1W9TND5-F1
#
_cell.length_a   1.000
_cell.length_b   1.000
_cell.length_c   1.000
_cell.angle_alpha   90.00
_cell.angle_beta   90.00
_cell.angle_gamma   90.00
#
_symmetry.space_group_name_H-M   'P 1'
#
loop_
_entity.id
_entity.type
_entity.pdbx_description
1 polymer ?
#
loop_
_entity_poly.entity_id
_entity_poly.type
_entity_poly.pdbx_seq_one_letter_code
_entity_poly.pdbx_strand_id
1 'polypeptide(L)'
;MKYLLKLKKFGKSTFISHNDTLEELERMFRRAKIEMEYTQGFHAKPKLAIQDFSNFNKYVSEGFRLMKYGPVKDNYKLNIKYYLFRVYISENLFSIFEKSIENDEILKNKFIDLEYKKNKKGIYVLKYKQEYNKIYNIWKVFKNMEEDFIFFPFVYDVIWGG
;
A
#
# COMPACT_ATOMS: atom_id res chain seq x y z
N MET A 1 -3.09 20.32 16.39
CA MET A 1 -4.20 19.73 15.60
C MET A 1 -3.62 18.73 14.62
N LYS A 2 -4.07 17.47 14.64
CA LYS A 2 -3.56 16.42 13.75
C LYS A 2 -4.45 16.29 12.51
N TYR A 3 -3.86 15.92 11.38
CA TYR A 3 -4.58 15.68 10.13
C TYR A 3 -4.31 14.28 9.60
N LEU A 4 -5.33 13.67 9.00
CA LEU A 4 -5.19 12.44 8.23
C LEU A 4 -5.24 12.77 6.74
N LEU A 5 -4.27 12.25 5.97
CA LEU A 5 -4.17 12.44 4.53
C LEU A 5 -4.34 11.13 3.79
N LYS A 6 -5.26 11.08 2.81
CA LYS A 6 -5.36 9.99 1.83
C LYS A 6 -4.73 10.46 0.52
N LEU A 7 -3.56 9.90 0.20
CA LEU A 7 -2.83 10.16 -1.03
C LEU A 7 -2.94 8.95 -1.96
N LYS A 8 -2.99 9.19 -3.27
CA LYS A 8 -3.00 8.14 -4.30
C LYS A 8 -1.80 8.32 -5.23
N LYS A 9 -1.07 7.21 -5.47
CA LYS A 9 -0.02 7.11 -6.49
C LYS A 9 -0.63 6.70 -7.82
N PHE A 10 -0.16 7.25 -8.92
CA PHE A 10 -0.52 6.90 -10.30
C PHE A 10 0.69 7.04 -11.23
N GLY A 11 0.57 6.52 -12.46
CA GLY A 11 1.66 6.55 -13.43
C GLY A 11 2.90 5.80 -12.94
N LYS A 12 4.09 6.31 -13.24
CA LYS A 12 5.37 5.69 -12.83
C LYS A 12 5.58 5.68 -11.30
N SER A 13 4.95 6.62 -10.59
CA SER A 13 5.06 6.72 -9.13
C SER A 13 4.40 5.54 -8.39
N THR A 14 3.61 4.69 -9.06
CA THR A 14 3.12 3.45 -8.44
C THR A 14 4.22 2.45 -8.13
N PHE A 15 5.37 2.55 -8.82
CA PHE A 15 6.46 1.59 -8.71
C PHE A 15 7.58 2.01 -7.75
N ILE A 16 7.57 3.25 -7.25
CA ILE A 16 8.61 3.72 -6.32
C ILE A 16 8.41 3.09 -4.94
N SER A 17 9.52 2.89 -4.22
CA SER A 17 9.53 2.21 -2.93
C SER A 17 8.82 3.03 -1.85
N HIS A 18 8.59 2.42 -0.69
CA HIS A 18 7.99 3.12 0.44
C HIS A 18 8.88 4.26 0.94
N ASN A 19 10.19 4.05 1.02
CA ASN A 19 11.13 5.07 1.48
C ASN A 19 11.18 6.26 0.52
N ASP A 20 11.29 5.99 -0.79
CA ASP A 20 11.22 7.04 -1.82
C ASP A 20 9.89 7.79 -1.77
N THR A 21 8.80 7.08 -1.47
CA THR A 21 7.49 7.71 -1.28
C THR A 21 7.51 8.67 -0.09
N LEU A 22 8.14 8.31 1.04
CA LEU A 22 8.23 9.18 2.22
C LEU A 22 9.08 10.42 1.94
N GLU A 23 10.23 10.25 1.30
CA GLU A 23 11.10 11.36 0.89
C GLU A 23 10.38 12.31 -0.07
N GLU A 24 9.63 11.77 -1.02
CA GLU A 24 8.89 12.59 -1.98
C GLU A 24 7.74 13.35 -1.32
N LEU A 25 7.04 12.73 -0.37
CA LEU A 25 6.03 13.41 0.44
C LEU A 25 6.64 14.55 1.26
N GLU A 26 7.79 14.33 1.87
CA GLU A 26 8.52 15.37 2.58
C GLU A 26 8.85 16.56 1.67
N ARG A 27 9.35 16.29 0.46
CA ARG A 27 9.62 17.35 -0.55
C ARG A 27 8.34 18.08 -0.98
N MET A 28 7.22 17.36 -1.12
CA MET A 28 5.93 17.96 -1.46
C MET A 28 5.41 18.88 -0.34
N PHE A 29 5.54 18.46 0.93
CA PHE A 29 5.18 19.31 2.08
C PHE A 29 6.05 20.56 2.15
N ARG A 30 7.37 20.44 1.96
CA ARG A 30 8.27 21.60 1.89
C ARG A 30 7.87 22.58 0.77
N ARG A 31 7.58 22.08 -0.44
CA ARG A 31 7.12 22.91 -1.58
C ARG A 31 5.80 23.62 -1.28
N ALA A 32 4.89 22.95 -0.57
CA ALA A 32 3.63 23.52 -0.14
C ALA A 32 3.78 24.52 1.03
N LYS A 33 5.01 24.78 1.51
CA LYS A 33 5.30 25.60 2.70
C LYS A 33 4.56 25.10 3.95
N ILE A 34 4.40 23.79 4.04
CA ILE A 34 3.80 23.13 5.19
C ILE A 34 4.90 22.89 6.22
N GLU A 35 4.71 23.41 7.43
CA GLU A 35 5.66 23.26 8.52
C GLU A 35 5.67 21.80 9.02
N MET A 36 6.87 21.22 9.08
CA MET A 36 7.09 19.85 9.52
C MET A 36 7.94 19.86 10.77
N GLU A 37 7.38 19.41 11.88
CA GLU A 37 8.16 18.98 13.03
C GLU A 37 8.67 17.56 12.76
N TYR A 38 9.76 17.13 13.37
CA TYR A 38 10.25 15.75 13.25
C TYR A 38 10.23 15.09 14.62
N THR A 39 9.85 13.81 14.71
CA THR A 39 9.95 13.07 15.96
C THR A 39 11.42 12.99 16.37
N GLN A 40 11.74 13.41 17.60
CA GLN A 40 13.07 13.21 18.16
C GLN A 40 13.25 11.74 18.55
N GLY A 41 14.00 10.98 17.74
CA GLY A 41 14.34 9.57 17.94
C GLY A 41 15.29 9.06 16.85
N PHE A 42 15.88 7.86 17.04
CA PHE A 42 16.92 7.28 16.17
C PHE A 42 16.52 7.08 14.69
N HIS A 43 15.22 7.14 14.37
CA HIS A 43 14.70 7.32 13.01
C HIS A 43 13.65 8.43 13.02
N ALA A 44 14.05 9.65 12.65
CA ALA A 44 13.17 10.82 12.61
C ALA A 44 12.03 10.61 11.61
N LYS A 45 10.78 10.55 12.09
CA LYS A 45 9.56 10.56 11.28
C LYS A 45 8.91 11.94 11.37
N PRO A 46 8.43 12.54 10.28
CA PRO A 46 7.81 13.86 10.34
C PRO A 46 6.50 13.84 11.15
N LYS A 47 6.38 14.76 12.11
CA LYS A 47 5.15 15.24 12.77
C LYS A 47 4.69 16.51 12.04
N LEU A 48 3.49 16.48 11.47
CA LEU A 48 2.99 17.59 10.67
C LEU A 48 2.11 18.55 11.49
N ALA A 49 2.40 19.85 11.45
CA ALA A 49 1.57 20.92 12.03
C ALA A 49 1.12 21.86 10.90
N ILE A 50 -0.19 21.91 10.60
CA ILE A 50 -0.66 22.43 9.30
C ILE A 50 -1.91 23.31 9.45
N GLN A 51 -1.97 24.43 8.72
CA GLN A 51 -3.11 25.35 8.67
C GLN A 51 -4.08 25.10 7.50
N ASP A 52 -3.63 24.69 6.30
CA ASP A 52 -4.53 24.43 5.16
C ASP A 52 -3.93 23.48 4.09
N PHE A 53 -4.74 22.54 3.58
CA PHE A 53 -4.41 21.59 2.49
C PHE A 53 -5.14 21.88 1.17
N SER A 54 -5.99 22.91 1.10
CA SER A 54 -6.81 23.25 -0.06
C SER A 54 -5.99 23.36 -1.35
N ASN A 55 -4.78 23.90 -1.24
CA ASN A 55 -3.86 24.13 -2.35
C ASN A 55 -2.78 23.05 -2.49
N PHE A 56 -2.77 22.01 -1.65
CA PHE A 56 -1.68 21.02 -1.62
C PHE A 56 -1.46 20.37 -2.99
N ASN A 57 -2.53 20.05 -3.71
CA ASN A 57 -2.46 19.44 -5.05
C ASN A 57 -1.69 20.29 -6.09
N LYS A 58 -1.46 21.59 -5.87
CA LYS A 58 -0.61 22.43 -6.74
C LYS A 58 0.88 22.16 -6.57
N TYR A 59 1.28 21.57 -5.45
CA TYR A 59 2.67 21.32 -5.08
C TYR A 59 3.03 19.83 -5.08
N VAL A 60 2.06 18.98 -5.39
CA VAL A 60 2.20 17.54 -5.48
C VAL A 60 3.02 17.19 -6.74
N SER A 61 3.99 16.29 -6.60
CA SER A 61 4.75 15.79 -7.75
C SER A 61 3.88 15.00 -8.73
N GLU A 62 4.34 14.95 -9.99
CA GLU A 62 3.69 14.13 -11.01
C GLU A 62 3.56 12.67 -10.53
N GLY A 63 2.39 12.08 -10.74
CA GLY A 63 2.08 10.73 -10.25
C GLY A 63 1.54 10.66 -8.81
N PHE A 64 1.30 11.79 -8.15
CA PHE A 64 0.65 11.84 -6.84
C PHE A 64 -0.60 12.72 -6.86
N ARG A 65 -1.58 12.39 -6.01
CA ARG A 65 -2.77 13.23 -5.79
C ARG A 65 -3.28 13.08 -4.36
N LEU A 66 -3.54 14.19 -3.69
CA LEU A 66 -4.28 14.22 -2.45
C LEU A 66 -5.76 14.00 -2.76
N MET A 67 -6.31 12.91 -2.22
CA MET A 67 -7.69 12.50 -2.43
C MET A 67 -8.62 13.03 -1.34
N LYS A 68 -8.17 12.96 -0.08
CA LYS A 68 -8.93 13.42 1.09
C LYS A 68 -7.99 13.92 2.19
N TYR A 69 -8.43 14.91 2.93
CA TYR A 69 -7.80 15.35 4.17
C TYR A 69 -8.85 15.76 5.19
N GLY A 70 -8.53 15.67 6.48
CA GLY A 70 -9.42 16.13 7.54
C GLY A 70 -8.75 16.14 8.91
N PRO A 71 -9.21 16.99 9.84
CA PRO A 71 -8.69 17.02 11.20
C PRO A 71 -9.07 15.74 11.94
N VAL A 72 -8.21 15.30 12.84
CA VAL A 72 -8.45 14.15 13.71
C VAL A 72 -8.16 14.51 15.17
N LYS A 73 -8.89 13.87 16.09
CA LYS A 73 -8.66 14.02 17.55
C LYS A 73 -7.25 13.56 17.91
N ASP A 74 -6.68 14.07 19.00
CA ASP A 74 -5.30 13.74 19.39
C ASP A 74 -5.08 12.24 19.64
N ASN A 75 -6.12 11.54 20.11
CA ASN A 75 -6.14 10.09 20.35
C ASN A 75 -6.68 9.27 19.17
N TYR A 76 -6.72 9.84 17.97
CA TYR A 76 -7.21 9.15 16.78
C TYR A 76 -6.40 7.89 16.50
N LYS A 77 -7.10 6.75 16.46
CA LYS A 77 -6.56 5.46 16.02
C LYS A 77 -7.10 5.17 14.62
N LEU A 78 -6.22 4.71 13.74
CA LEU A 78 -6.60 4.24 12.42
C LEU A 78 -7.57 3.06 12.56
N ASN A 79 -8.81 3.24 12.14
CA ASN A 79 -9.80 2.16 12.09
C ASN A 79 -9.75 1.50 10.71
N ILE A 80 -8.69 0.75 10.45
CA ILE A 80 -8.55 -0.01 9.19
C ILE A 80 -9.09 -1.42 9.43
N LYS A 81 -10.02 -1.88 8.59
CA LYS A 81 -10.55 -3.24 8.66
C LYS A 81 -9.76 -4.19 7.77
N TYR A 82 -9.56 -3.82 6.51
CA TYR A 82 -8.82 -4.64 5.54
C TYR A 82 -7.87 -3.84 4.66
N TYR A 83 -6.78 -4.48 4.27
CA TYR A 83 -5.95 -4.06 3.14
C TYR A 83 -6.33 -4.84 1.89
N LEU A 84 -6.49 -4.14 0.78
CA LEU A 84 -6.77 -4.74 -0.53
C LEU A 84 -5.45 -4.90 -1.30
N PHE A 85 -5.09 -6.14 -1.57
CA PHE A 85 -3.85 -6.50 -2.26
C PHE A 85 -4.12 -6.82 -3.72
N ARG A 86 -3.17 -6.43 -4.56
CA ARG A 86 -3.06 -6.89 -5.94
C ARG A 86 -1.67 -7.46 -6.14
N VAL A 87 -1.61 -8.65 -6.74
CA VAL A 87 -0.33 -9.31 -7.01
C VAL A 87 -0.31 -9.73 -8.47
N TYR A 88 0.79 -9.40 -9.15
CA TYR A 88 1.07 -9.84 -10.51
C TYR A 88 2.06 -10.98 -10.42
N ILE A 89 1.67 -12.17 -10.88
CA ILE A 89 2.52 -13.35 -10.87
C ILE A 89 2.56 -14.04 -12.24
N SER A 90 3.70 -14.62 -12.61
CA SER A 90 3.84 -15.45 -13.80
C SER A 90 3.09 -16.78 -13.67
N GLU A 91 2.89 -17.46 -14.80
CA GLU A 91 2.11 -18.71 -14.86
C GLU A 91 2.70 -19.84 -14.00
N ASN A 92 4.02 -20.01 -13.99
CA ASN A 92 4.72 -20.98 -13.13
C ASN A 92 4.43 -20.72 -11.63
N LEU A 93 4.48 -19.46 -11.20
CA LEU A 93 4.14 -19.07 -9.84
C LEU A 93 2.67 -19.31 -9.52
N PHE A 94 1.77 -19.05 -10.48
CA PHE A 94 0.35 -19.24 -10.26
C PHE A 94 0.00 -20.69 -9.98
N SER A 95 0.57 -21.64 -10.75
CA SER A 95 0.35 -23.07 -10.49
C SER A 95 0.82 -23.51 -9.11
N ILE A 96 1.93 -22.94 -8.61
CA ILE A 96 2.43 -23.22 -7.27
C ILE A 96 1.53 -22.60 -6.20
N PHE A 97 1.09 -21.37 -6.42
CA PHE A 97 0.14 -20.68 -5.55
C PHE A 97 -1.17 -21.46 -5.43
N GLU A 98 -1.78 -21.85 -6.55
CA GLU A 98 -3.04 -22.58 -6.61
C GLU A 98 -2.94 -23.90 -5.84
N LYS A 99 -1.92 -24.71 -6.12
CA LYS A 99 -1.65 -25.95 -5.37
C LYS A 99 -1.45 -25.71 -3.87
N SER A 100 -0.80 -24.62 -3.50
CA SER A 100 -0.55 -24.30 -2.08
C SER A 100 -1.84 -23.98 -1.33
N ILE A 101 -2.74 -23.19 -1.93
CA ILE A 101 -4.01 -22.81 -1.29
C ILE A 101 -5.07 -23.92 -1.35
N GLU A 102 -4.98 -24.84 -2.32
CA GLU A 102 -5.84 -26.01 -2.39
C GLU A 102 -5.50 -27.03 -1.29
N ASN A 103 -4.21 -27.20 -0.98
CA ASN A 103 -3.73 -28.17 0.00
C ASN A 103 -3.72 -27.65 1.44
N ASP A 104 -3.84 -26.33 1.66
CA ASP A 104 -3.79 -25.71 2.98
C ASP A 104 -4.96 -24.73 3.17
N GLU A 105 -6.00 -25.18 3.86
CA GLU A 105 -7.19 -24.38 4.16
C GLU A 105 -6.87 -23.17 5.04
N ILE A 106 -5.89 -23.29 5.95
CA ILE A 106 -5.43 -22.18 6.80
C ILE A 106 -4.76 -21.11 5.94
N LEU A 107 -3.97 -21.51 4.94
CA LEU A 107 -3.39 -20.60 3.97
C LEU A 107 -4.46 -19.95 3.09
N LYS A 108 -5.42 -20.72 2.57
CA LYS A 108 -6.53 -20.21 1.77
C LYS A 108 -7.31 -19.11 2.50
N ASN A 109 -7.60 -19.31 3.78
CA ASN A 109 -8.30 -18.34 4.62
C ASN A 109 -7.55 -17.02 4.82
N LYS A 110 -6.25 -16.95 4.48
CA LYS A 110 -5.47 -15.69 4.49
C LYS A 110 -5.69 -14.85 3.23
N PHE A 111 -6.38 -15.36 2.21
CA PHE A 111 -6.69 -14.65 0.97
C PHE A 111 -8.20 -14.47 0.84
N ILE A 112 -8.76 -13.55 1.63
CA ILE A 112 -10.20 -13.32 1.69
C ILE A 112 -10.66 -12.67 0.38
N ASP A 113 -11.82 -13.08 -0.15
CA ASP A 113 -12.36 -12.64 -1.45
C ASP A 113 -11.32 -12.75 -2.57
N LEU A 114 -10.57 -13.86 -2.60
CA LEU A 114 -9.57 -14.09 -3.63
C LEU A 114 -10.22 -14.21 -5.01
N GLU A 115 -9.84 -13.30 -5.89
CA GLU A 115 -10.17 -13.30 -7.31
C GLU A 115 -8.88 -13.29 -8.12
N TYR A 116 -8.85 -13.97 -9.26
CA TYR A 116 -7.73 -13.87 -10.19
C TYR A 116 -8.17 -13.85 -11.64
N LYS A 117 -7.33 -13.26 -12.49
CA LYS A 117 -7.50 -13.29 -13.95
C LYS A 117 -6.17 -13.40 -14.66
N LYS A 118 -6.13 -14.14 -15.77
CA LYS A 118 -4.98 -14.20 -16.68
C LYS A 118 -5.10 -13.11 -17.74
N ASN A 119 -4.02 -12.38 -18.00
CA ASN A 119 -3.97 -11.42 -19.10
C ASN A 119 -3.46 -12.06 -20.40
N LYS A 120 -3.53 -11.33 -21.52
CA LYS A 120 -3.06 -11.80 -22.84
C LYS A 120 -1.57 -12.16 -22.90
N LYS A 121 -0.77 -11.72 -21.91
CA LYS A 121 0.67 -11.98 -21.82
C LYS A 121 1.00 -13.16 -20.87
N GLY A 122 0.00 -13.91 -20.42
CA GLY A 122 0.20 -15.03 -19.50
C GLY A 122 0.46 -14.64 -18.04
N ILE A 123 0.30 -13.37 -17.67
CA ILE A 123 0.48 -12.91 -16.29
C ILE A 123 -0.86 -12.99 -15.56
N TYR A 124 -0.84 -13.62 -14.39
CA TYR A 124 -1.98 -13.70 -13.47
C TYR A 124 -2.01 -12.47 -12.58
N VAL A 125 -3.20 -11.88 -12.46
CA VAL A 125 -3.47 -10.75 -11.57
C VAL A 125 -4.40 -11.23 -10.48
N LEU A 126 -3.84 -11.40 -9.28
CA LEU A 126 -4.56 -11.81 -8.08
C LEU A 126 -5.04 -10.56 -7.36
N LYS A 127 -6.26 -10.61 -6.83
CA LYS A 127 -6.82 -9.61 -5.94
C LYS A 127 -7.39 -10.33 -4.73
N TYR A 128 -7.08 -9.84 -3.54
CA TYR A 128 -7.61 -10.38 -2.30
C TYR A 128 -7.56 -9.30 -1.22
N LYS A 129 -8.24 -9.54 -0.10
CA LYS A 129 -8.14 -8.68 1.08
C LYS A 129 -7.58 -9.45 2.27
N GLN A 130 -6.90 -8.74 3.16
CA GLN A 130 -6.41 -9.27 4.44
C GLN A 130 -6.79 -8.33 5.57
N GLU A 131 -7.11 -8.89 6.74
CA GLU A 131 -7.36 -8.11 7.94
C GLU A 131 -6.12 -7.29 8.30
N TYR A 132 -6.32 -6.05 8.76
CA TYR A 132 -5.23 -5.10 9.02
C TYR A 132 -4.16 -5.62 9.99
N ASN A 133 -4.55 -6.49 10.92
CA ASN A 133 -3.72 -7.10 11.96
C ASN A 133 -3.25 -8.53 11.62
N LYS A 134 -3.66 -9.08 10.46
CA LYS A 134 -3.30 -10.45 10.03
C LYS A 134 -2.71 -10.44 8.62
N ILE A 135 -1.80 -9.52 8.35
CA ILE A 135 -1.12 -9.44 7.06
C ILE A 135 -0.20 -10.65 6.90
N TYR A 136 -0.45 -11.42 5.84
CA TYR A 136 0.37 -12.55 5.46
C TYR A 136 1.27 -12.19 4.29
N ASN A 137 2.58 -12.40 4.47
CA ASN A 137 3.54 -12.23 3.41
C ASN A 137 3.39 -13.36 2.38
N ILE A 138 2.77 -13.05 1.24
CA ILE A 138 2.54 -13.98 0.14
C ILE A 138 3.84 -14.57 -0.44
N TRP A 139 4.99 -13.91 -0.29
CA TRP A 139 6.29 -14.50 -0.63
C TRP A 139 6.58 -15.83 0.07
N LYS A 140 5.97 -16.06 1.23
CA LYS A 140 6.14 -17.31 1.98
C LYS A 140 5.59 -18.53 1.23
N VAL A 141 4.72 -18.33 0.23
CA VAL A 141 4.23 -19.40 -0.65
C VAL A 141 5.32 -19.88 -1.61
N PHE A 142 6.30 -19.03 -1.94
CA PHE A 142 7.29 -19.27 -2.99
C PHE A 142 8.70 -19.47 -2.47
N LYS A 143 8.87 -19.84 -1.19
CA LYS A 143 10.17 -19.89 -0.51
C LYS A 143 11.25 -20.74 -1.18
N ASN A 144 10.84 -21.75 -1.95
CA ASN A 144 11.74 -22.75 -2.53
C ASN A 144 11.94 -22.56 -4.04
N MET A 145 11.72 -21.35 -4.57
CA MET A 145 11.89 -21.08 -6.00
C MET A 145 13.25 -20.50 -6.32
N GLU A 146 13.87 -21.07 -7.35
CA GLU A 146 15.20 -20.70 -7.85
C GLU A 146 15.15 -19.95 -9.20
N GLU A 147 13.99 -19.93 -9.87
CA GLU A 147 13.86 -19.34 -11.21
C GLU A 147 13.55 -17.84 -11.20
N ASP A 148 13.87 -17.15 -12.30
CA ASP A 148 13.42 -15.78 -12.57
C ASP A 148 11.90 -15.74 -12.82
N PHE A 149 11.19 -14.89 -12.09
CA PHE A 149 9.75 -14.75 -12.23
C PHE A 149 9.27 -13.31 -12.02
N ILE A 150 8.06 -13.02 -12.54
CA ILE A 150 7.37 -11.78 -12.22
C ILE A 150 6.64 -11.99 -10.90
N PHE A 151 7.00 -11.25 -9.86
CA PHE A 151 6.23 -11.19 -8.63
C PHE A 151 6.16 -9.76 -8.11
N PHE A 152 4.97 -9.16 -8.16
CA PHE A 152 4.78 -7.78 -7.77
C PHE A 152 3.53 -7.60 -6.91
N PRO A 153 3.64 -7.70 -5.58
CA PRO A 153 2.55 -7.44 -4.65
C PRO A 153 2.50 -5.97 -4.28
N PHE A 154 1.30 -5.39 -4.25
CA PHE A 154 1.08 -4.10 -3.60
C PHE A 154 -0.32 -3.97 -3.03
N VAL A 155 -0.41 -3.20 -1.95
CA VAL A 155 -1.68 -2.72 -1.42
C VAL A 155 -2.19 -1.62 -2.34
N TYR A 156 -3.34 -1.81 -2.97
CA TYR A 156 -3.91 -0.83 -3.90
C TYR A 156 -5.05 0.00 -3.29
N ASP A 157 -5.65 -0.46 -2.19
CA ASP A 157 -6.63 0.30 -1.43
C ASP A 157 -6.78 -0.24 0.01
N VAL A 158 -7.61 0.44 0.80
CA VAL A 158 -7.87 0.16 2.21
C VAL A 158 -9.37 0.25 2.48
N ILE A 159 -9.91 -0.76 3.17
CA ILE A 159 -11.28 -0.76 3.70
C ILE A 159 -11.23 -0.28 5.14
N TRP A 160 -11.88 0.84 5.41
CA TRP A 160 -11.98 1.44 6.74
C TRP A 160 -13.10 0.76 7.54
N GLY A 161 -12.89 0.60 8.84
CA GLY A 161 -13.93 0.24 9.79
C GLY A 161 -14.88 1.42 9.97
N GLY A 162 -16.18 1.12 10.06
CA GLY A 162 -17.20 2.07 10.52
C GLY A 162 -17.06 2.39 11.99
#